data_AF-A0A6N7NYF5-F1
#
_entry.id   AF-A0A6N7NYF5-F1
#
_cell.length_a   1.000
_cell.length_b   1.000
_cell.length_c   1.000
_cell.angle_alpha   90.00
_cell.angle_beta   90.00
_cell.angle_gamma   90.00
#
_symmetry.space_group_name_H-M   'P 1'
#
loop_
_entity.id
_entity.type
_entity.pdbx_description
1 polymer ?
#
loop_
_entity_poly.entity_id
_entity_poly.type
_entity_poly.pdbx_seq_one_letter_code
_entity_poly.pdbx_strand_id
1 'polypeptide(L)'
;RWADLQEFCTLGNVPVSGDVYKLDCPLPKRSGQHIIYNTWQRSDSGEAFYTCADVRFEGGGGVTPPPQWQDAGPVTARGALDVG
;
A
#
# COMPACT_ATOMS: atom_id res chain seq x y z
N ARG A 1 6.24 8.40 -10.53
CA ARG A 1 5.57 9.03 -11.70
C ARG A 1 4.90 7.94 -12.54
N TRP A 2 4.00 8.28 -13.48
CA TRP A 2 3.33 7.29 -14.33
C TRP A 2 4.30 6.37 -15.07
N ALA A 3 5.43 6.90 -15.54
CA ALA A 3 6.47 6.12 -16.21
C ALA A 3 7.15 5.06 -15.33
N ASP A 4 6.95 5.08 -14.01
CA ASP A 4 7.48 4.06 -13.10
C ASP A 4 6.45 2.95 -12.79
N LEU A 5 5.20 3.11 -13.26
CA LEU A 5 4.14 2.11 -13.07
C LEU A 5 4.14 1.11 -14.21
N GLN A 6 3.88 -0.15 -13.85
CA GLN A 6 3.63 -1.23 -14.79
C GLN A 6 2.24 -1.77 -14.54
N GLU A 7 1.37 -1.74 -15.56
CA GLU A 7 0.09 -2.44 -15.50
C GLU A 7 0.34 -3.95 -15.40
N PHE A 8 -0.29 -4.59 -14.42
CA PHE A 8 -0.21 -6.04 -14.21
C PHE A 8 -1.58 -6.73 -14.18
N CYS A 9 -2.66 -5.96 -14.10
CA CYS A 9 -4.02 -6.48 -14.03
C CYS A 9 -5.01 -5.42 -14.53
N THR A 10 -5.94 -5.84 -15.37
CA THR A 10 -7.10 -5.05 -15.79
C THR A 10 -8.31 -5.95 -15.73
N LEU A 11 -9.34 -5.52 -15.01
CA LEU A 11 -10.60 -6.24 -14.85
C LEU A 11 -11.72 -5.42 -15.52
N GLY A 12 -12.69 -6.12 -16.10
CA GLY A 12 -13.88 -5.50 -16.66
C GLY A 12 -14.89 -5.15 -15.57
N ASN A 13 -16.16 -5.44 -15.82
CA ASN A 13 -17.20 -5.29 -14.81
C ASN A 13 -17.04 -6.37 -13.71
N VAL A 14 -16.59 -5.95 -12.53
CA VAL A 14 -16.55 -6.79 -11.33
C VAL A 14 -17.79 -6.51 -10.49
N PRO A 15 -18.66 -7.49 -10.21
CA PRO A 15 -19.83 -7.26 -9.39
C PRO A 15 -19.44 -6.96 -7.93
N VAL A 16 -20.21 -6.08 -7.29
CA VAL A 16 -20.02 -5.79 -5.86
C VAL A 16 -20.41 -7.00 -5.00
N SER A 17 -19.60 -7.31 -4.00
CA SER A 17 -19.84 -8.38 -3.04
C SER A 17 -20.19 -7.76 -1.68
N GLY A 18 -21.47 -7.50 -1.43
CA GLY A 18 -21.90 -6.68 -0.29
C GLY A 18 -21.57 -5.22 -0.57
N ASP A 19 -20.75 -4.60 0.29
CA ASP A 19 -20.30 -3.21 0.13
C ASP A 19 -18.87 -3.07 -0.41
N VAL A 20 -18.24 -4.17 -0.84
CA VAL A 20 -16.85 -4.18 -1.29
C VAL A 20 -16.68 -4.83 -2.66
N TYR A 21 -15.74 -4.30 -3.44
CA TYR A 21 -15.23 -4.98 -4.63
C TYR A 21 -14.10 -5.91 -4.24
N LYS A 22 -14.17 -7.16 -4.71
CA LYS A 22 -13.09 -8.13 -4.58
C LYS A 22 -12.40 -8.27 -5.93
N LEU A 23 -11.17 -7.77 -6.02
CA LEU A 23 -10.38 -7.78 -7.24
C LEU A 23 -9.39 -8.94 -7.17
N ASP A 24 -9.53 -9.92 -8.06
CA ASP A 24 -8.59 -11.04 -8.16
C ASP A 24 -7.61 -10.79 -9.30
N CYS A 25 -6.34 -10.64 -8.97
CA CYS A 25 -5.28 -10.25 -9.89
C CYS A 25 -4.01 -11.05 -9.63
N PRO A 26 -3.38 -11.61 -10.67
CA PRO A 26 -2.09 -12.29 -10.52
C PRO A 26 -1.00 -11.26 -10.20
N LEU A 27 -0.41 -11.34 -9.01
CA LEU A 27 0.66 -10.44 -8.63
C LEU A 27 1.96 -10.75 -9.40
N PRO A 28 2.71 -9.73 -9.87
CA PRO A 28 3.99 -9.93 -10.53
C PRO A 28 5.05 -10.45 -9.55
N LYS A 29 6.02 -11.20 -10.07
CA LYS A 29 7.19 -11.62 -9.28
C LYS A 29 8.04 -10.40 -8.92
N ARG A 30 7.97 -9.97 -7.66
CA ARG A 30 8.67 -8.81 -7.09
C ARG A 30 9.19 -9.16 -5.69
N SER A 31 10.08 -8.33 -5.16
CA SER A 31 10.65 -8.46 -3.81
C SER A 31 10.84 -7.07 -3.18
N GLY A 32 10.73 -6.97 -1.86
CA GLY A 32 10.91 -5.71 -1.15
C GLY A 32 9.66 -4.82 -1.20
N GLN A 33 9.84 -3.51 -0.97
CA GLN A 33 8.75 -2.53 -0.87
C GLN A 33 8.32 -2.00 -2.25
N HIS A 34 7.02 -1.97 -2.50
CA HIS A 34 6.41 -1.48 -3.73
C HIS A 34 5.09 -0.75 -3.42
N ILE A 35 4.53 -0.08 -4.43
CA ILE A 35 3.18 0.49 -4.38
C ILE A 35 2.32 -0.23 -5.41
N ILE A 36 1.10 -0.60 -5.02
CA ILE A 36 0.02 -0.93 -5.95
C ILE A 36 -0.80 0.34 -6.17
N TYR A 37 -0.89 0.75 -7.43
CA TYR A 37 -1.74 1.87 -7.84
C TYR A 37 -3.00 1.32 -8.51
N ASN A 38 -4.17 1.63 -7.95
CA ASN A 38 -5.45 1.13 -8.42
C ASN A 38 -6.30 2.27 -9.01
N THR A 39 -6.94 2.00 -10.15
CA THR A 39 -7.88 2.90 -10.80
C THR A 39 -9.23 2.22 -10.91
N TRP A 40 -10.25 2.77 -10.24
CA TRP A 40 -11.64 2.34 -10.39
C TRP A 40 -12.40 3.37 -11.24
N GLN A 41 -12.70 3.01 -12.48
CA GLN A 41 -13.40 3.85 -13.45
C GLN A 41 -14.88 3.46 -13.49
N ARG A 42 -15.77 4.44 -13.38
CA ARG A 42 -17.20 4.20 -13.59
C ARG A 42 -17.49 3.92 -15.07
N SER A 43 -18.43 3.02 -15.32
CA SER A 43 -18.81 2.65 -16.70
C SER A 43 -19.80 3.63 -17.35
N ASP A 44 -20.49 4.43 -16.55
CA ASP A 44 -21.54 5.37 -16.96
C ASP A 44 -21.06 6.82 -17.07
N SER A 45 -19.78 7.10 -16.79
CA SER A 45 -19.20 8.44 -16.81
C SER A 45 -17.68 8.38 -16.97
N GLY A 46 -17.04 9.54 -17.19
CA GLY A 46 -15.58 9.68 -17.17
C GLY A 46 -14.97 9.76 -15.77
N GLU A 47 -15.73 9.50 -14.69
CA GLU A 47 -15.26 9.62 -13.31
C GLU A 47 -14.44 8.40 -12.86
N ALA A 48 -13.28 8.65 -12.25
CA ALA A 48 -12.37 7.63 -11.75
C ALA A 48 -11.91 7.91 -10.32
N PHE A 49 -11.70 6.83 -9.56
CA PHE A 49 -11.15 6.85 -8.21
C PHE A 49 -9.77 6.21 -8.23
N TYR A 50 -8.79 6.91 -7.64
CA TYR A 50 -7.39 6.49 -7.64
C TYR A 50 -6.91 6.23 -6.22
N THR A 51 -6.33 5.06 -5.98
CA THR A 51 -5.80 4.68 -4.67
C THR A 51 -4.40 4.10 -4.76
N CYS A 52 -3.58 4.39 -3.75
CA CYS A 52 -2.25 3.80 -3.57
C CYS A 52 -2.29 2.86 -2.35
N ALA A 53 -1.69 1.68 -2.48
CA ALA A 53 -1.46 0.76 -1.38
C ALA A 53 0.03 0.41 -1.30
N ASP A 54 0.65 0.68 -0.16
CA ASP A 54 2.02 0.25 0.12
C ASP A 54 2.06 -1.24 0.45
N VAL A 55 2.92 -1.99 -0.23
CA VAL A 55 3.05 -3.44 -0.07
C VAL A 55 4.51 -3.85 0.05
N ARG A 56 4.74 -5.02 0.65
CA ARG A 56 6.06 -5.64 0.71
C ARG A 56 5.98 -7.10 0.26
N PHE A 57 6.76 -7.47 -0.74
CA PHE A 57 6.84 -8.84 -1.25
C PHE A 57 7.98 -9.59 -0.56
N GLU A 58 7.65 -10.54 0.32
CA GLU A 58 8.61 -11.27 1.18
C GLU A 58 8.89 -12.72 0.73
N GLY A 59 8.66 -13.05 -0.55
CA GLY A 59 9.17 -14.31 -1.15
C GLY A 59 8.62 -15.62 -0.55
N GLY A 60 7.55 -15.58 0.24
CA GLY A 60 6.91 -16.78 0.82
C GLY A 60 7.48 -17.25 2.16
N GLY A 61 8.44 -16.54 2.75
CA GLY A 61 9.04 -16.87 4.06
C GLY A 61 8.19 -16.53 5.29
N GLY A 62 6.95 -16.09 5.08
CA GLY A 62 6.10 -15.50 6.12
C GLY A 62 6.34 -13.99 6.24
N VAL A 63 5.26 -13.25 6.49
CA VAL A 63 5.34 -11.82 6.83
C VAL A 63 6.04 -11.72 8.18
N THR A 64 7.22 -11.09 8.24
CA THR A 64 7.72 -10.63 9.54
C THR A 64 6.81 -9.47 9.93
N PRO A 65 5.99 -9.56 10.99
CA PRO A 65 5.17 -8.44 11.41
C PRO A 65 6.09 -7.23 11.60
N PRO A 66 5.67 -6.01 11.20
CA PRO A 66 6.43 -4.83 11.57
C PRO A 66 6.66 -4.88 13.09
N PRO A 67 7.85 -4.49 13.57
CA PRO A 67 8.10 -4.47 15.01
C PRO A 67 6.97 -3.71 15.68
N GLN A 68 6.34 -4.36 16.66
CA GLN A 68 5.31 -3.73 17.46
C GLN A 68 5.90 -2.46 18.08
N TRP A 69 5.17 -1.36 17.98
CA TRP A 69 5.54 -0.12 18.65
C TRP A 69 5.66 -0.41 20.14
N GLN A 70 6.89 -0.31 20.65
CA GLN A 70 7.13 -0.34 22.08
C GLN A 70 7.19 1.10 22.56
N ASP A 71 6.41 1.40 23.60
CA ASP A 71 6.53 2.67 24.29
C ASP A 71 7.94 2.78 24.86
N ALA A 72 8.75 3.69 24.31
CA ALA A 72 10.11 3.96 24.77
C ALA A 72 10.13 4.78 26.07
N GLY A 73 8.94 5.12 26.59
CA GLY A 73 8.77 6.03 27.70
C GLY A 73 8.87 7.49 27.27
N PRO A 74 8.54 8.42 28.18
CA PRO A 74 8.59 9.84 27.91
C PRO A 74 10.04 10.32 27.71
N VAL A 75 10.27 11.09 26.64
CA VAL A 75 11.50 11.86 26.49
C VAL A 75 11.48 12.98 27.53
N THR A 76 12.31 12.85 28.57
CA THR A 76 12.48 13.86 29.61
C THR A 76 13.82 14.55 29.44
N ALA A 77 13.81 15.87 29.22
CA ALA A 77 15.03 16.65 29.21
C ALA A 77 15.67 16.61 30.62
N ARG A 78 16.91 16.13 30.71
CA ARG A 78 17.68 16.10 31.97
C ARG A 78 18.43 17.41 32.25
N GLY A 79 18.37 18.37 31.33
CA GLY A 79 19.04 19.66 31.41
C GLY A 79 19.06 20.36 30.06
N ALA A 80 19.50 21.62 30.06
CA ALA A 80 19.82 22.33 28.83
C ALA A 80 21.09 21.72 28.20
N LEU A 81 21.16 21.71 26.87
CA LEU A 81 22.40 21.41 26.16
C LEU A 81 23.35 22.61 26.27
N ASP A 82 24.65 22.35 26.34
CA ASP A 82 25.65 23.42 26.31
C ASP A 82 25.53 24.21 25.02
N VAL A 83 25.49 25.53 25.15
CA VAL A 83 25.48 26.44 24.01
C VAL A 83 26.91 26.48 23.45
N GLY A 84 27.07 25.97 22.23
CA GLY A 84 28.31 26.11 21.46
C GLY A 84 28.51 27.53 20.96
#